data_AF-I3ZC21-F1
#
_entry.id   AF-I3ZC21-F1
#
_cell.length_a   1.000
_cell.length_b   1.000
_cell.length_c   1.000
_cell.angle_alpha   90.00
_cell.angle_beta   90.00
_cell.angle_gamma   90.00
#
_symmetry.space_group_name_H-M   'P 1'
#
loop_
_entity.id
_entity.type
_entity.pdbx_description
1 polymer ?
#
loop_
_entity_poly.entity_id
_entity_poly.type
_entity_poly.pdbx_seq_one_letter_code
_entity_poly.pdbx_strand_id
1 'polypeptide(L)'
;MKTLFVLACGAISSCLVAVALAALQASTGRIFFGYSWFVVLPVGALVSGIFAGSGYYLACHTAQCRPGRFTLAGILGIATATFFLIYFLQYPKDNTFASFTSYLAYALTHAKMPSAFPGDSIGAYPMGLLAYLAAATQILGLASGGFMFYATLREEPFCEGCRKYFRTEDPQSRFLADTAAAEEVIRLAHTTFESGRYQELLEVYPKFGVAREQSTSKFLTRLELRQCPGCGATRLHFTAQRKQVVGRQTSWTKMKEAAKSGYSRSRLQLRAS
;
A
#
# COMPACT_ATOMS: atom_id res chain seq x y z
N MET A 1 4.76 0.14 -22.73
CA MET A 1 4.91 1.59 -22.42
C MET A 1 4.54 1.95 -20.98
N LYS A 2 3.30 1.72 -20.51
CA LYS A 2 2.89 2.09 -19.13
C LYS A 2 3.76 1.49 -18.01
N THR A 3 4.17 0.24 -18.15
CA THR A 3 5.08 -0.41 -17.19
C THR A 3 6.44 0.28 -17.11
N LEU A 4 6.98 0.75 -18.25
CA LEU A 4 8.25 1.48 -18.27
C LEU A 4 8.14 2.83 -17.56
N PHE A 5 7.01 3.53 -17.74
CA PHE A 5 6.72 4.77 -17.01
C PHE A 5 6.69 4.54 -15.49
N VAL A 6 6.01 3.48 -15.04
CA VAL A 6 5.98 3.11 -13.60
C VAL A 6 7.37 2.79 -13.06
N LEU A 7 8.17 2.02 -13.81
CA LEU A 7 9.55 1.72 -13.42
C LEU A 7 10.43 2.97 -13.39
N ALA A 8 10.26 3.90 -14.33
CA ALA A 8 11.00 5.15 -14.38
C ALA A 8 10.68 6.04 -13.16
N CYS A 9 9.41 6.22 -12.81
CA CYS A 9 9.02 6.96 -11.60
C CYS A 9 9.56 6.31 -10.32
N GLY A 10 9.53 4.98 -10.24
CA GLY A 10 10.13 4.22 -9.15
C GLY A 10 11.65 4.40 -9.07
N ALA A 11 12.35 4.39 -10.20
CA ALA A 11 13.79 4.65 -10.26
C ALA A 11 14.12 6.09 -9.82
N ILE A 12 13.37 7.09 -10.28
CA ILE A 12 13.57 8.50 -9.91
C ILE A 12 13.41 8.69 -8.40
N SER A 13 12.31 8.19 -7.82
CA SER A 13 12.08 8.27 -6.37
C SER A 13 13.15 7.53 -5.57
N SER A 14 13.63 6.37 -6.05
CA SER A 14 14.74 5.64 -5.42
C SER A 14 16.06 6.42 -5.47
N CYS A 15 16.38 7.07 -6.60
CA CYS A 15 17.54 7.96 -6.73
C CYS A 15 17.44 9.16 -5.77
N LEU A 16 16.26 9.78 -5.66
CA LEU A 16 16.05 10.89 -4.72
C LEU A 16 16.27 10.46 -3.27
N VAL A 17 15.79 9.27 -2.88
CA VAL A 17 16.05 8.70 -1.56
C VAL A 17 17.54 8.45 -1.35
N ALA A 18 18.25 7.89 -2.34
CA ALA A 18 19.69 7.66 -2.24
C ALA A 18 20.47 8.96 -2.03
N VAL A 19 20.15 10.01 -2.80
CA VAL A 19 20.76 11.34 -2.67
C VAL A 19 20.42 11.97 -1.30
N ALA A 20 19.18 11.87 -0.85
CA ALA A 20 18.77 12.40 0.45
C ALA A 20 19.50 11.72 1.61
N LEU A 21 19.67 10.40 1.55
CA LEU A 21 20.44 9.66 2.55
C LEU A 21 21.92 10.04 2.54
N ALA A 22 22.52 10.19 1.37
CA ALA A 22 23.90 10.65 1.24
C ALA A 22 24.08 12.08 1.81
N ALA A 23 23.15 12.99 1.53
CA ALA A 23 23.16 14.35 2.06
C ALA A 23 22.97 14.38 3.59
N LEU A 24 22.09 13.55 4.14
CA LEU A 24 21.90 13.41 5.59
C LEU A 24 23.15 12.86 6.29
N GLN A 25 23.85 11.91 5.66
CA GLN A 25 25.11 11.41 6.19
C GLN A 25 26.20 12.47 6.15
N ALA A 26 26.29 13.25 5.07
CA ALA A 26 27.26 14.34 4.96
C ALA A 26 27.05 15.42 6.03
N SER A 27 25.80 15.69 6.43
CA SER A 27 25.49 16.72 7.44
C SER A 27 25.57 16.23 8.89
N THR A 28 25.23 14.97 9.16
CA THR A 28 25.16 14.44 10.54
C THR A 28 26.34 13.55 10.92
N GLY A 29 27.12 13.08 9.94
CA GLY A 29 28.16 12.06 10.12
C GLY A 29 27.60 10.66 10.43
N ARG A 30 26.28 10.45 10.36
CA ARG A 30 25.61 9.18 10.72
C ARG A 30 25.11 8.44 9.49
N ILE A 31 25.30 7.12 9.47
CA ILE A 31 24.84 6.24 8.39
C ILE A 31 23.42 5.76 8.70
N PHE A 32 22.41 6.56 8.33
CA PHE A 32 20.99 6.23 8.60
C PHE A 32 20.52 4.95 7.91
N PHE A 33 21.01 4.68 6.70
CA PHE A 33 20.64 3.48 5.94
C PHE A 33 21.04 2.19 6.66
N GLY A 34 22.17 2.20 7.36
CA GLY A 34 22.70 1.06 8.10
C GLY A 34 22.01 0.78 9.43
N TYR A 35 21.07 1.63 9.87
CA TYR A 35 20.41 1.48 11.15
C TYR A 35 19.56 0.21 11.20
N SER A 36 19.88 -0.69 12.12
CA SER A 36 19.25 -2.00 12.25
C SER A 36 18.82 -2.23 13.69
N TRP A 37 17.61 -2.76 13.89
CA TRP A 37 17.08 -3.17 15.17
C TRP A 37 17.46 -4.64 15.41
N PHE A 38 18.28 -4.89 16.44
CA PHE A 38 18.78 -6.22 16.82
C PHE A 38 19.40 -7.04 15.67
N VAL A 39 20.18 -6.40 14.78
CA VAL A 39 20.86 -7.03 13.62
C VAL A 39 19.91 -7.56 12.53
N VAL A 40 18.70 -8.00 12.90
CA VAL A 40 17.76 -8.72 12.05
C VAL A 40 16.89 -7.78 11.23
N LEU A 41 16.47 -6.64 11.80
CA LEU A 41 15.46 -5.78 11.17
C LEU A 41 16.10 -4.45 10.71
N PRO A 42 16.41 -4.30 9.40
CA PRO A 42 17.09 -3.11 8.88
C PRO A 42 16.10 -1.96 8.73
N VAL A 43 15.81 -1.28 9.85
CA VAL A 43 14.83 -0.18 9.92
C VAL A 43 15.17 0.93 8.92
N GLY A 44 16.45 1.29 8.81
CA GLY A 44 16.90 2.32 7.87
C GLY A 44 16.58 1.95 6.42
N ALA A 45 16.90 0.71 6.01
CA ALA A 45 16.61 0.23 4.66
C ALA A 45 15.10 0.10 4.41
N LEU A 46 14.32 -0.39 5.38
CA LEU A 46 12.87 -0.52 5.28
C LEU A 46 12.19 0.83 5.06
N VAL A 47 12.50 1.82 5.90
CA VAL A 47 11.94 3.18 5.80
C VAL A 47 12.32 3.80 4.46
N SER A 48 13.59 3.69 4.07
CA SER A 48 14.07 4.15 2.76
C SER A 48 13.32 3.47 1.62
N GLY A 49 13.01 2.17 1.76
CA GLY A 49 12.27 1.38 0.79
C GLY A 49 10.82 1.82 0.64
N ILE A 50 10.18 2.26 1.73
CA ILE A 50 8.84 2.83 1.69
C ILE A 50 8.86 4.16 0.93
N PHE A 51 9.81 5.05 1.22
CA PHE A 51 9.92 6.32 0.49
C PHE A 51 10.25 6.10 -1.00
N ALA A 52 11.16 5.19 -1.32
CA ALA A 52 11.49 4.81 -2.69
C ALA A 52 10.29 4.14 -3.40
N GLY A 53 9.52 3.35 -2.66
CA GLY A 53 8.30 2.68 -3.12
C GLY A 53 7.18 3.63 -3.54
N SER A 54 7.12 4.83 -2.94
CA SER A 54 6.05 5.80 -3.16
C SER A 54 5.91 6.25 -4.63
N GLY A 55 7.01 6.31 -5.38
CA GLY A 55 6.98 6.67 -6.80
C GLY A 55 6.27 5.64 -7.66
N TYR A 56 6.41 4.34 -7.35
CA TYR A 56 5.66 3.28 -8.02
C TYR A 56 4.17 3.39 -7.73
N TYR A 57 3.82 3.68 -6.48
CA TYR A 57 2.42 3.84 -6.06
C TYR A 57 1.74 4.96 -6.82
N LEU A 58 2.35 6.15 -6.82
CA LEU A 58 1.83 7.32 -7.55
C LEU A 58 1.77 7.07 -9.06
N ALA A 59 2.77 6.43 -9.65
CA ALA A 59 2.79 6.13 -11.07
C ALA A 59 1.71 5.12 -11.48
N CYS A 60 1.45 4.10 -10.66
CA CYS A 60 0.37 3.15 -10.91
C CYS A 60 -1.00 3.81 -10.86
N HIS A 61 -1.22 4.70 -9.90
CA HIS A 61 -2.48 5.42 -9.76
C HIS A 61 -2.71 6.44 -10.88
N THR A 62 -1.68 7.20 -11.26
CA THR A 62 -1.76 8.16 -12.37
C THR A 62 -1.91 7.48 -13.73
N ALA A 63 -1.15 6.42 -14.00
CA ALA A 63 -1.23 5.67 -15.25
C ALA A 63 -2.44 4.71 -15.31
N GLN A 64 -3.20 4.59 -14.22
CA GLN A 64 -4.34 3.70 -14.06
C GLN A 64 -4.00 2.28 -14.53
N CYS A 65 -2.88 1.75 -14.06
CA CYS A 65 -2.37 0.45 -14.51
C CYS A 65 -2.03 -0.47 -13.34
N ARG A 66 -2.47 -1.73 -13.49
CA ARG A 66 -2.17 -2.77 -12.52
C ARG A 66 -0.70 -3.19 -12.58
N PRO A 67 0.02 -3.27 -11.45
CA PRO A 67 1.38 -3.77 -11.45
C PRO A 67 1.41 -5.26 -11.84
N GLY A 68 2.30 -5.59 -12.79
CA GLY A 68 2.50 -6.96 -13.28
C GLY A 68 3.70 -7.65 -12.65
N ARG A 69 3.98 -8.89 -13.06
CA ARG A 69 5.19 -9.62 -12.64
C ARG A 69 6.48 -8.90 -13.05
N PHE A 70 6.48 -8.25 -14.21
CA PHE A 70 7.60 -7.41 -14.65
C PHE A 70 7.84 -6.19 -13.75
N THR A 71 6.77 -5.62 -13.19
CA THR A 71 6.90 -4.52 -12.21
C THR A 71 7.59 -5.02 -10.94
N LEU A 72 7.23 -6.22 -10.46
CA LEU A 72 7.88 -6.83 -9.29
C LEU A 72 9.37 -7.08 -9.52
N ALA A 73 9.73 -7.67 -10.68
CA ALA A 73 11.14 -7.86 -11.03
C ALA A 73 11.90 -6.52 -11.11
N GLY A 74 11.26 -5.48 -11.65
CA GLY A 74 11.83 -4.13 -11.68
C GLY A 74 11.99 -3.49 -10.31
N ILE A 75 11.06 -3.71 -9.36
CA ILE A 75 11.20 -3.27 -7.96
C ILE A 75 12.44 -3.91 -7.32
N LEU A 76 12.62 -5.23 -7.49
CA LEU A 76 13.78 -5.94 -6.93
C LEU A 76 15.09 -5.46 -7.56
N GLY A 77 15.11 -5.28 -8.89
CA GLY A 77 16.28 -4.76 -9.61
C GLY A 77 16.63 -3.34 -9.20
N ILE A 78 15.65 -2.45 -9.10
CA ILE A 78 15.86 -1.05 -8.69
C ILE A 78 16.26 -0.97 -7.22
N ALA A 79 15.68 -1.77 -6.32
CA ALA A 79 16.11 -1.83 -4.92
C ALA A 79 17.59 -2.27 -4.83
N THR A 80 17.97 -3.32 -5.54
CA THR A 80 19.36 -3.79 -5.59
C THR A 80 20.29 -2.69 -6.13
N ALA A 81 19.94 -2.06 -7.25
CA ALA A 81 20.72 -0.95 -7.81
C ALA A 81 20.82 0.26 -6.86
N THR A 82 19.74 0.56 -6.14
CA THR A 82 19.66 1.67 -5.18
C THR A 82 20.55 1.42 -3.96
N PHE A 83 20.62 0.17 -3.49
CA PHE A 83 21.58 -0.23 -2.46
C PHE A 83 23.01 0.12 -2.89
N PHE A 84 23.43 -0.31 -4.09
CA PHE A 84 24.76 0.01 -4.60
C PHE A 84 24.96 1.51 -4.80
N LEU A 85 23.93 2.23 -5.29
CA LEU A 85 23.98 3.67 -5.49
C LEU A 85 24.19 4.43 -4.17
N ILE A 86 23.53 4.01 -3.09
CA ILE A 86 23.70 4.63 -1.76
C ILE A 86 25.17 4.52 -1.30
N TYR A 87 25.76 3.33 -1.39
CA TYR A 87 27.18 3.15 -1.06
C TYR A 87 28.11 3.87 -2.03
N PHE A 88 27.75 3.93 -3.31
CA PHE A 88 28.54 4.64 -4.32
C PHE A 88 28.56 6.15 -4.05
N LEU A 89 27.44 6.74 -3.65
CA LEU A 89 27.37 8.16 -3.27
C LEU A 89 28.14 8.48 -1.98
N GLN A 90 28.34 7.48 -1.12
CA GLN A 90 29.15 7.58 0.09
C GLN A 90 30.62 7.21 -0.13
N TYR A 91 30.97 6.71 -1.33
CA TYR A 91 32.34 6.37 -1.68
C TYR A 91 33.20 7.64 -1.56
N PRO A 92 34.18 7.64 -0.66
CA PRO A 92 34.95 8.85 -0.43
C PRO A 92 35.86 9.09 -1.65
N LYS A 93 35.99 10.37 -2.02
CA LYS A 93 36.72 10.79 -3.23
C LYS A 93 38.23 10.87 -3.01
N ASP A 94 38.69 10.57 -1.80
CA ASP A 94 40.10 10.44 -1.49
C ASP A 94 40.62 9.10 -2.05
N ASN A 95 41.90 9.06 -2.42
CA ASN A 95 42.54 7.84 -2.92
C ASN A 95 42.76 6.76 -1.84
N THR A 96 41.99 6.82 -0.75
CA THR A 96 42.06 5.91 0.40
C THR A 96 41.67 4.49 0.02
N PHE A 97 40.78 4.33 -0.97
CA PHE A 97 40.40 3.04 -1.52
C PHE A 97 40.81 2.94 -3.00
N ALA A 98 41.43 1.80 -3.36
CA ALA A 98 41.82 1.54 -4.74
C ALA A 98 40.63 1.31 -5.69
N SER A 99 39.47 0.88 -5.15
CA SER A 99 38.26 0.62 -5.93
C SER A 99 36.98 0.70 -5.09
N PHE A 100 35.84 0.93 -5.75
CA PHE A 100 34.53 0.90 -5.13
C PHE A 100 34.24 -0.44 -4.43
N THR A 101 34.66 -1.57 -5.01
CA THR A 101 34.45 -2.90 -4.41
C THR A 101 35.26 -3.07 -3.13
N SER A 102 36.50 -2.54 -3.09
CA SER A 102 37.31 -2.50 -1.87
C SER A 102 36.65 -1.68 -0.77
N TYR A 103 36.11 -0.50 -1.13
CA TYR A 103 35.35 0.32 -0.20
C TYR A 103 34.06 -0.36 0.26
N LEU A 104 33.28 -0.96 -0.63
CA LEU A 104 32.03 -1.62 -0.27
C LEU A 104 32.31 -2.80 0.68
N ALA A 105 33.33 -3.62 0.39
CA ALA A 105 33.75 -4.69 1.27
C ALA A 105 34.18 -4.14 2.64
N TYR A 106 34.95 -3.05 2.67
CA TYR A 106 35.35 -2.38 3.90
C TYR A 106 34.15 -1.83 4.68
N ALA A 107 33.27 -1.07 4.03
CA ALA A 107 32.09 -0.45 4.63
C ALA A 107 31.11 -1.48 5.19
N LEU A 108 30.98 -2.65 4.55
CA LEU A 108 30.15 -3.75 5.05
C LEU A 108 30.80 -4.48 6.23
N THR A 109 32.10 -4.78 6.15
CA THR A 109 32.82 -5.55 7.20
C THR A 109 33.15 -4.72 8.43
N HIS A 110 33.29 -3.40 8.29
CA HIS A 110 33.62 -2.45 9.35
C HIS A 110 32.43 -1.55 9.74
N ALA A 111 31.21 -1.89 9.29
CA ALA A 111 29.99 -1.23 9.74
C ALA A 111 29.87 -1.40 11.26
N LYS A 112 30.20 -0.35 12.02
CA LYS A 112 29.92 -0.27 13.44
C LYS A 112 28.40 -0.21 13.57
N MET A 113 27.77 -1.30 14.02
CA MET A 113 26.34 -1.28 14.29
C MET A 113 26.10 -0.37 15.49
N PRO A 114 25.41 0.78 15.34
CA PRO A 114 24.96 1.51 16.51
C PRO A 114 23.92 0.63 17.20
N SER A 115 24.27 0.05 18.35
CA SER A 115 23.31 -0.64 19.19
C SER A 115 22.24 0.37 19.61
N ALA A 116 20.96 -0.03 19.53
CA ALA A 116 19.84 0.78 19.97
C ALA A 116 19.80 0.99 21.51
N PHE A 117 20.80 0.47 22.24
CA PHE A 117 20.92 0.54 23.69
C PHE A 117 22.10 1.44 24.10
N PRO A 118 21.87 2.50 24.90
CA PRO A 118 22.94 3.31 25.43
C PRO A 118 23.74 2.49 26.44
N GLY A 119 24.98 2.12 26.10
CA GLY A 119 25.93 1.50 27.04
C GLY A 119 26.71 0.29 26.52
N ASP A 120 26.22 -0.41 25.49
CA ASP A 120 26.90 -1.61 24.97
C ASP A 120 27.55 -1.35 23.61
N SER A 121 28.84 -1.06 23.64
CA SER A 121 29.73 -1.19 22.49
C SER A 121 30.00 -2.67 22.25
N ILE A 122 29.06 -3.38 21.62
CA ILE A 122 29.34 -4.70 21.05
C ILE A 122 30.48 -4.49 20.06
N GLY A 123 31.64 -5.08 20.37
CA GLY A 123 32.90 -4.84 19.68
C GLY A 123 32.78 -4.96 18.17
N ALA A 124 33.60 -4.17 17.46
CA ALA A 124 33.77 -4.25 16.02
C ALA A 124 34.45 -5.58 15.64
N TYR A 125 33.71 -6.69 15.73
CA TYR A 125 34.18 -7.97 15.24
C TYR A 125 34.13 -7.95 13.71
N PRO A 126 35.18 -8.41 13.00
CA PRO A 126 35.15 -8.55 11.56
C PRO A 126 34.09 -9.59 11.20
N MET A 127 32.90 -9.09 10.88
CA MET A 127 31.76 -9.90 10.50
C MET A 127 32.00 -10.36 9.06
N GLY A 128 32.78 -11.42 8.84
CA GLY A 128 33.06 -11.95 7.49
C GLY A 128 31.77 -12.30 6.73
N LEU A 129 31.27 -13.54 6.88
CA LEU A 129 29.99 -13.95 6.27
C LEU A 129 28.79 -13.13 6.80
N LEU A 130 28.84 -12.73 8.07
CA LEU A 130 27.76 -12.00 8.73
C LEU A 130 27.53 -10.60 8.12
N ALA A 131 28.56 -9.92 7.60
CA ALA A 131 28.37 -8.63 6.91
C ALA A 131 27.61 -8.80 5.60
N TYR A 132 27.88 -9.87 4.84
CA TYR A 132 27.13 -10.16 3.62
C TYR A 132 25.68 -10.55 3.90
N LEU A 133 25.42 -11.25 5.00
CA LEU A 133 24.05 -11.51 5.47
C LEU A 133 23.34 -10.22 5.88
N ALA A 134 24.02 -9.31 6.59
CA ALA A 134 23.48 -7.99 6.93
C ALA A 134 23.22 -7.12 5.68
N ALA A 135 24.09 -7.18 4.68
CA ALA A 135 23.85 -6.51 3.39
C ALA A 135 22.61 -7.10 2.68
N ALA A 136 22.47 -8.44 2.69
CA ALA A 136 21.31 -9.11 2.13
C ALA A 136 20.02 -8.69 2.85
N THR A 137 20.02 -8.60 4.19
CA THR A 137 18.84 -8.11 4.92
C THR A 137 18.54 -6.66 4.56
N GLN A 138 19.52 -5.77 4.39
CA GLN A 138 19.29 -4.40 3.94
C GLN A 138 18.65 -4.33 2.55
N ILE A 139 19.12 -5.12 1.57
CA ILE A 139 18.49 -5.22 0.25
C ILE A 139 17.04 -5.69 0.38
N LEU A 140 16.81 -6.72 1.20
CA LEU A 140 15.45 -7.23 1.46
C LEU A 140 14.57 -6.19 2.16
N GLY A 141 15.12 -5.42 3.10
CA GLY A 141 14.43 -4.32 3.77
C GLY A 141 13.98 -3.25 2.78
N LEU A 142 14.90 -2.79 1.92
CA LEU A 142 14.59 -1.82 0.87
C LEU A 142 13.55 -2.37 -0.12
N ALA A 143 13.73 -3.62 -0.58
CA ALA A 143 12.80 -4.26 -1.49
C ALA A 143 11.41 -4.47 -0.86
N SER A 144 11.35 -4.78 0.44
CA SER A 144 10.09 -5.01 1.16
C SER A 144 9.22 -3.75 1.23
N GLY A 145 9.82 -2.56 1.36
CA GLY A 145 9.09 -1.29 1.30
C GLY A 145 8.43 -1.06 -0.07
N GLY A 146 9.12 -1.37 -1.17
CA GLY A 146 8.52 -1.34 -2.51
C GLY A 146 7.48 -2.44 -2.73
N PHE A 147 7.74 -3.64 -2.20
CA PHE A 147 6.81 -4.77 -2.27
C PHE A 147 5.49 -4.49 -1.54
N MET A 148 5.53 -3.76 -0.42
CA MET A 148 4.34 -3.34 0.30
C MET A 148 3.36 -2.60 -0.61
N PHE A 149 3.83 -1.61 -1.37
CA PHE A 149 2.97 -0.90 -2.34
C PHE A 149 2.51 -1.80 -3.49
N TYR A 150 3.37 -2.70 -3.97
CA TYR A 150 2.97 -3.69 -4.96
C TYR A 150 1.81 -4.58 -4.45
N ALA A 151 1.87 -5.03 -3.19
CA ALA A 151 0.83 -5.83 -2.57
C ALA A 151 -0.47 -5.03 -2.42
N THR A 152 -0.41 -3.82 -1.86
CA THR A 152 -1.57 -2.93 -1.71
C THR A 152 -2.27 -2.66 -3.04
N LEU A 153 -1.51 -2.31 -4.08
CA LEU A 153 -2.05 -2.07 -5.43
C LEU A 153 -2.63 -3.34 -6.08
N ARG A 154 -2.13 -4.52 -5.71
CA ARG A 154 -2.62 -5.78 -6.25
C ARG A 154 -3.96 -6.19 -5.65
N GLU A 155 -4.22 -5.80 -4.41
CA GLU A 155 -5.47 -6.00 -3.68
C GLU A 155 -6.58 -5.03 -4.11
N GLU A 156 -6.21 -3.86 -4.61
CA GLU A 156 -7.18 -2.90 -5.14
C GLU A 156 -8.01 -3.50 -6.29
N PRO A 157 -9.35 -3.32 -6.28
CA PRO A 157 -10.19 -3.87 -7.31
C PRO A 157 -9.91 -3.17 -8.65
N PHE A 158 -9.71 -3.98 -9.68
CA PHE A 158 -9.41 -3.53 -11.04
C PHE A 158 -10.36 -4.20 -12.04
N CYS A 159 -10.55 -3.56 -13.18
CA CYS A 159 -11.30 -4.14 -14.28
C CYS A 159 -10.44 -5.16 -15.05
N GLU A 160 -10.90 -6.40 -15.20
CA GLU A 160 -10.14 -7.45 -15.91
C GLU A 160 -9.92 -7.13 -17.40
N GLY A 161 -10.90 -6.51 -18.05
CA GLY A 161 -10.80 -6.11 -19.45
C GLY A 161 -9.82 -4.94 -19.66
N CYS A 162 -10.00 -3.84 -18.93
CA CYS A 162 -9.22 -2.63 -19.15
C CYS A 162 -7.91 -2.56 -18.33
N ARG A 163 -7.74 -3.41 -17.31
CA ARG A 163 -6.66 -3.37 -16.31
C ARG A 163 -6.47 -2.02 -15.60
N LYS A 164 -7.53 -1.20 -15.59
CA LYS A 164 -7.61 0.07 -14.86
C LYS A 164 -8.25 -0.15 -13.50
N TYR A 165 -7.88 0.69 -12.53
CA TYR A 165 -8.56 0.72 -11.23
C TYR A 165 -9.98 1.25 -11.40
N PHE A 166 -10.90 0.78 -10.56
CA PHE A 166 -12.25 1.34 -10.55
C PHE A 166 -12.23 2.71 -9.86
N ARG A 167 -12.95 3.67 -10.43
CA ARG A 167 -13.26 4.93 -9.77
C ARG A 167 -14.45 4.71 -8.83
N THR A 168 -14.30 5.06 -7.56
CA THR A 168 -15.38 5.00 -6.59
C THR A 168 -16.30 6.20 -6.82
N GLU A 169 -17.58 5.94 -7.02
CA GLU A 169 -18.64 6.95 -6.98
C GLU A 169 -19.05 7.17 -5.52
N ASP A 170 -19.70 8.31 -5.24
CA ASP A 170 -20.10 8.66 -3.88
C ASP A 170 -20.95 7.54 -3.25
N PRO A 171 -20.50 6.97 -2.12
CA PRO A 171 -21.17 5.83 -1.53
C PRO A 171 -22.49 6.28 -0.90
N GLN A 172 -23.58 5.58 -1.22
CA GLN A 172 -24.87 5.86 -0.61
C GLN A 172 -24.98 5.13 0.73
N SER A 173 -24.88 5.87 1.83
CA SER A 173 -25.16 5.39 3.18
C SER A 173 -26.60 5.63 3.57
N ARG A 174 -27.24 4.63 4.18
CA ARG A 174 -28.59 4.72 4.74
C ARG A 174 -28.57 4.24 6.18
N PHE A 175 -29.18 5.02 7.07
CA PHE A 175 -29.31 4.70 8.47
C PHE A 175 -30.72 4.17 8.75
N LEU A 176 -30.80 3.06 9.48
CA LEU A 176 -32.05 2.40 9.81
C LEU A 176 -32.18 2.26 11.33
N ALA A 177 -33.37 2.57 11.85
CA ALA A 177 -33.68 2.46 13.28
C ALA A 177 -34.18 1.05 13.66
N ASP A 178 -34.83 0.38 12.71
CA ASP A 178 -35.52 -0.89 12.92
C ASP A 178 -34.70 -2.09 12.41
N THR A 179 -34.78 -3.20 13.14
CA THR A 179 -34.22 -4.51 12.76
C THR A 179 -34.91 -5.08 11.54
N ALA A 180 -36.24 -4.98 11.46
CA ALA A 180 -37.00 -5.55 10.34
C ALA A 180 -36.64 -4.88 9.01
N ALA A 181 -36.55 -3.54 9.01
CA ALA A 181 -36.11 -2.78 7.84
C ALA A 181 -34.66 -3.10 7.43
N ALA A 182 -33.76 -3.35 8.40
CA ALA A 182 -32.39 -3.75 8.11
C ALA A 182 -32.32 -5.14 7.47
N GLU A 183 -33.07 -6.12 7.99
CA GLU A 183 -33.17 -7.46 7.41
C GLU A 183 -33.78 -7.44 6.00
N GLU A 184 -34.78 -6.60 5.76
CA GLU A 184 -35.40 -6.44 4.44
C GLU A 184 -34.38 -5.94 3.40
N VAL A 185 -33.61 -4.88 3.72
CA VAL A 185 -32.58 -4.36 2.83
C VAL A 185 -31.48 -5.38 2.59
N ILE A 186 -31.05 -6.10 3.63
CA ILE A 186 -30.02 -7.14 3.51
C ILE A 186 -30.55 -8.26 2.60
N ARG A 187 -31.78 -8.73 2.80
CA ARG A 187 -32.41 -9.77 1.98
C ARG A 187 -32.55 -9.31 0.52
N LEU A 188 -33.00 -8.09 0.29
CA LEU A 188 -33.09 -7.50 -1.05
C LEU A 188 -31.71 -7.45 -1.71
N ALA A 189 -30.69 -7.00 -0.99
CA ALA A 189 -29.33 -7.00 -1.50
C ALA A 189 -28.91 -8.41 -1.92
N HIS A 190 -29.03 -9.42 -1.04
CA HIS A 190 -28.67 -10.81 -1.35
C HIS A 190 -29.37 -11.34 -2.61
N THR A 191 -30.70 -11.21 -2.70
CA THR A 191 -31.46 -11.72 -3.86
C THR A 191 -31.10 -10.99 -5.15
N THR A 192 -30.84 -9.68 -5.08
CA THR A 192 -30.42 -8.91 -6.26
C THR A 192 -29.00 -9.24 -6.70
N PHE A 193 -28.08 -9.49 -5.75
CA PHE A 193 -26.72 -9.94 -6.06
C PHE A 193 -26.71 -11.33 -6.72
N GLU A 194 -27.54 -12.25 -6.25
CA GLU A 194 -27.66 -13.60 -6.82
C GLU A 194 -28.32 -13.59 -8.21
N SER A 195 -29.35 -12.77 -8.40
CA SER A 195 -30.06 -12.66 -9.68
C SER A 195 -29.40 -11.73 -10.69
N GLY A 196 -28.34 -11.01 -10.31
CA GLY A 196 -27.63 -10.07 -11.18
C GLY A 196 -28.43 -8.81 -11.57
N ARG A 197 -29.57 -8.55 -10.92
CA ARG A 197 -30.50 -7.45 -11.24
C ARG A 197 -30.10 -6.12 -10.59
N TYR A 198 -28.84 -5.75 -10.72
CA TYR A 198 -28.24 -4.65 -9.97
C TYR A 198 -28.93 -3.27 -10.11
N GLN A 199 -29.59 -3.01 -11.24
CA GLN A 199 -30.35 -1.76 -11.45
C GLN A 199 -31.52 -1.64 -10.49
N GLU A 200 -32.23 -2.74 -10.23
CA GLU A 200 -33.36 -2.78 -9.31
C GLU A 200 -32.93 -2.42 -7.89
N LEU A 201 -31.78 -2.93 -7.44
CA LEU A 201 -31.21 -2.55 -6.14
C LEU A 201 -30.90 -1.06 -6.07
N LEU A 202 -30.32 -0.47 -7.12
CA LEU A 202 -29.98 0.96 -7.15
C LEU A 202 -31.22 1.87 -7.14
N GLU A 203 -32.35 1.41 -7.69
CA GLU A 203 -33.60 2.18 -7.71
C GLU A 203 -34.38 2.10 -6.40
N VAL A 204 -34.35 0.94 -5.74
CA VAL A 204 -35.10 0.72 -4.49
C VAL A 204 -34.29 1.14 -3.26
N TYR A 205 -32.96 0.99 -3.29
CA TYR A 205 -32.09 1.29 -2.15
C TYR A 205 -32.24 2.70 -1.55
N PRO A 206 -32.37 3.78 -2.35
CA PRO A 206 -32.55 5.14 -1.81
C PRO A 206 -33.84 5.33 -0.99
N LYS A 207 -34.83 4.45 -1.16
CA LYS A 207 -36.12 4.51 -0.45
C LYS A 207 -36.03 3.97 0.98
N PHE A 208 -34.94 3.29 1.32
CA PHE A 208 -34.76 2.73 2.66
C PHE A 208 -34.06 3.70 3.61
N GLY A 209 -34.61 3.82 4.81
CA GLY A 209 -34.00 4.56 5.91
C GLY A 209 -33.82 6.05 5.61
N VAL A 210 -32.92 6.68 6.37
CA VAL A 210 -32.60 8.11 6.25
C VAL A 210 -31.14 8.29 5.82
N ALA A 211 -30.86 9.35 5.06
CA ALA A 211 -29.50 9.64 4.57
C ALA A 211 -28.56 10.14 5.67
N ARG A 212 -29.10 10.72 6.75
CA ARG A 212 -28.33 11.27 7.87
C ARG A 212 -28.54 10.45 9.13
N GLU A 213 -27.49 10.32 9.94
CA GLU A 213 -27.56 9.60 11.21
C GLU A 213 -28.57 10.28 12.15
N GLN A 214 -29.42 9.46 12.78
CA GLN A 214 -30.32 9.88 13.84
C GLN A 214 -29.96 9.16 15.15
N SER A 215 -30.35 9.73 16.28
CA SER A 215 -30.12 9.12 17.60
C SER A 215 -30.76 7.73 17.72
N THR A 216 -31.84 7.49 16.99
CA THR A 216 -32.58 6.23 16.92
C THR A 216 -31.98 5.21 15.96
N SER A 217 -30.99 5.58 15.14
CA SER A 217 -30.38 4.69 14.15
C SER A 217 -29.57 3.58 14.82
N LYS A 218 -29.93 2.32 14.57
CA LYS A 218 -29.25 1.13 15.09
C LYS A 218 -28.41 0.43 14.02
N PHE A 219 -28.70 0.67 12.75
CA PHE A 219 -28.04 0.03 11.61
C PHE A 219 -27.61 1.06 10.57
N LEU A 220 -26.50 0.77 9.90
CA LEU A 220 -25.95 1.54 8.80
C LEU A 220 -25.72 0.59 7.64
N THR A 221 -26.43 0.79 6.54
CA THR A 221 -26.15 0.11 5.27
C THR A 221 -25.41 1.06 4.35
N ARG A 222 -24.46 0.53 3.59
CA ARG A 222 -23.67 1.30 2.62
C ARG A 222 -23.60 0.54 1.31
N LEU A 223 -24.01 1.22 0.25
CA LEU A 223 -23.89 0.74 -1.11
C LEU A 223 -22.85 1.58 -1.84
N GLU A 224 -21.73 0.95 -2.19
CA GLU A 224 -20.64 1.57 -2.95
C GLU A 224 -20.72 1.12 -4.42
N LEU A 225 -20.80 2.08 -5.33
CA LEU A 225 -20.69 1.85 -6.76
C LEU A 225 -19.27 2.20 -7.21
N ARG A 226 -18.61 1.28 -7.91
CA ARG A 226 -17.28 1.53 -8.49
C ARG A 226 -17.33 1.29 -9.99
N GLN A 227 -17.00 2.31 -10.78
CA GLN A 227 -17.08 2.25 -12.25
C GLN A 227 -15.70 2.26 -12.90
N CYS A 228 -15.55 1.49 -13.98
CA CYS A 228 -14.30 1.48 -14.75
C CYS A 228 -14.28 2.69 -15.71
N PRO A 229 -13.25 3.55 -15.66
CA PRO A 229 -13.14 4.70 -16.57
C PRO A 229 -12.86 4.31 -18.03
N GLY A 230 -12.53 3.05 -18.31
CA GLY A 230 -12.28 2.56 -19.68
C GLY A 230 -13.54 2.01 -20.35
N CYS A 231 -14.08 0.91 -19.82
CA CYS A 231 -15.20 0.18 -20.44
C CYS A 231 -16.56 0.49 -19.80
N GLY A 232 -16.61 1.23 -18.69
CA GLY A 232 -17.85 1.47 -17.96
C GLY A 232 -18.37 0.28 -17.15
N ALA A 233 -17.64 -0.84 -17.07
CA ALA A 233 -17.99 -1.95 -16.19
C ALA A 233 -18.13 -1.49 -14.74
N THR A 234 -19.10 -2.04 -14.02
CA THR A 234 -19.47 -1.57 -12.70
C THR A 234 -19.35 -2.67 -11.66
N ARG A 235 -18.74 -2.37 -10.52
CA ARG A 235 -18.66 -3.24 -9.36
C ARG A 235 -19.47 -2.62 -8.23
N LEU A 236 -20.39 -3.40 -7.68
CA LEU A 236 -21.21 -3.02 -6.53
C LEU A 236 -20.66 -3.70 -5.29
N HIS A 237 -20.57 -2.93 -4.21
CA HIS A 237 -20.24 -3.47 -2.90
C HIS A 237 -21.28 -3.00 -1.89
N PHE A 238 -21.96 -3.95 -1.26
CA PHE A 238 -22.93 -3.69 -0.20
C PHE A 238 -22.33 -4.14 1.13
N THR A 239 -22.44 -3.28 2.14
CA THR A 239 -22.04 -3.60 3.51
C THR A 239 -23.11 -3.14 4.48
N ALA A 240 -23.33 -3.92 5.54
CA ALA A 240 -24.17 -3.52 6.66
C ALA A 240 -23.33 -3.49 7.94
N GLN A 241 -23.63 -2.52 8.80
CA GLN A 241 -22.99 -2.31 10.09
C GLN A 241 -24.07 -2.14 11.14
N ARG A 242 -23.81 -2.66 12.34
CA ARG A 242 -24.67 -2.48 13.51
C ARG A 242 -24.00 -1.53 14.49
N LYS A 243 -24.78 -0.61 15.06
CA LYS A 243 -24.33 0.29 16.11
C LYS A 243 -24.14 -0.51 17.40
N GLN A 244 -22.93 -0.46 17.93
CA GLN A 244 -22.57 -1.04 19.23
C GLN A 244 -22.20 0.09 20.18
N VAL A 245 -22.87 0.11 21.33
CA VAL A 245 -22.55 1.03 22.43
C VAL A 245 -21.64 0.27 23.38
N VAL A 246 -20.38 0.70 23.48
CA VAL A 246 -19.38 0.13 24.39
C VAL A 246 -19.02 1.21 25.41
N GLY A 247 -19.65 1.16 26.58
CA GLY A 247 -19.52 2.21 27.59
C GLY A 247 -20.09 3.55 27.11
N ARG A 248 -19.27 4.61 27.10
CA ARG A 248 -19.64 5.95 26.58
C ARG A 248 -19.31 6.13 25.09
N GLN A 249 -18.65 5.16 24.45
CA GLN A 249 -18.28 5.25 23.04
C GLN A 249 -19.25 4.45 22.16
N THR A 250 -19.57 5.04 21.02
CA THR A 250 -20.43 4.40 20.01
C THR A 250 -19.58 4.01 18.82
N SER A 251 -19.63 2.74 18.43
CA SER A 251 -18.85 2.20 17.32
C SER A 251 -19.75 1.43 16.35
N TRP A 252 -19.34 1.37 15.08
CA TRP A 252 -20.06 0.65 14.03
C TRP A 252 -19.34 -0.65 13.70
N THR A 253 -19.99 -1.78 13.96
CA THR A 253 -19.38 -3.10 13.75
C THR A 253 -19.93 -3.73 12.47
N LYS A 254 -19.02 -4.10 11.55
CA LYS A 254 -19.37 -4.72 10.27
C LYS A 254 -20.03 -6.08 10.47
N MET A 255 -21.19 -6.27 9.86
CA MET A 255 -21.87 -7.55 9.78
C MET A 255 -21.32 -8.34 8.60
N LYS A 256 -20.37 -9.26 8.86
CA LYS A 256 -19.67 -10.02 7.80
C LYS A 256 -20.64 -10.79 6.90
N GLU A 257 -21.70 -11.35 7.47
CA GLU A 257 -22.73 -12.12 6.76
C GLU A 257 -23.57 -11.27 5.80
N ALA A 258 -23.63 -9.96 6.02
CA ALA A 258 -24.37 -9.03 5.18
C ALA A 258 -23.50 -8.39 4.08
N ALA A 259 -22.18 -8.62 4.08
CA ALA A 259 -21.30 -8.06 3.06
C ALA A 259 -21.41 -8.84 1.76
N LYS A 260 -21.79 -8.17 0.66
CA LYS A 260 -21.85 -8.76 -0.68
C LYS A 260 -21.14 -7.86 -1.69
N SER A 261 -20.59 -8.49 -2.72
CA SER A 261 -20.01 -7.79 -3.85
C SER A 261 -20.43 -8.46 -5.16
N GLY A 262 -20.79 -7.65 -6.14
CA GLY A 262 -21.26 -8.10 -7.44
C GLY A 262 -20.56 -7.34 -8.56
N TYR A 263 -20.46 -7.98 -9.72
CA TYR A 263 -19.83 -7.41 -10.91
C TYR A 263 -20.83 -7.40 -12.06
N SER A 264 -20.98 -6.24 -12.69
CA SER A 264 -21.74 -6.07 -13.93
C SER A 264 -20.82 -5.56 -15.04
N ARG A 265 -20.95 -6.15 -16.23
CA ARG A 265 -20.29 -5.65 -17.44
C ARG A 265 -20.99 -4.41 -18.01
N SER A 266 -22.27 -4.19 -17.69
CA SER A 266 -23.01 -3.02 -18.11
C SER A 266 -22.71 -1.82 -17.20
N ARG A 267 -22.80 -0.61 -17.77
CA ARG A 267 -22.74 0.63 -17.02
C ARG A 267 -24.03 0.79 -16.22
N LEU A 268 -23.90 0.81 -14.90
CA LEU A 268 -25.02 1.10 -13.99
C LEU A 268 -24.93 2.57 -13.60
N GLN A 269 -26.05 3.30 -13.66
CA GLN A 269 -26.09 4.70 -13.26
C GLN A 269 -26.83 4.83 -11.93
N LEU A 270 -26.27 5.59 -11.00
CA LEU A 270 -27.02 6.14 -9.88
C LEU A 270 -27.96 7.19 -10.47
N ARG A 271 -29.27 7.00 -10.38
CA ARG A 271 -30.20 8.12 -10.60
C ARG A 271 -29.93 9.13 -9.49
N ALA A 272 -29.61 10.37 -9.88
CA ALA A 272 -29.53 11.48 -8.94
C ALA A 272 -30.89 11.61 -8.26
N SER A 273 -30.90 11.36 -6.94
CA SER A 273 -32.04 11.61 -6.05
C SER A 273 -31.92 12.99 -5.44
#